data_AF-A0A166GZ44-F1
#
_entry.id   AF-A0A166GZ44-F1
#
_cell.length_a   1.000
_cell.length_b   1.000
_cell.length_c   1.000
_cell.angle_alpha   90.00
_cell.angle_beta   90.00
_cell.angle_gamma   90.00
#
_symmetry.space_group_name_H-M   'P 1'
#
loop_
_entity.id
_entity.type
_entity.pdbx_description
1 polymer ?
#
loop_
_entity_poly.entity_id
_entity_poly.type
_entity_poly.pdbx_seq_one_letter_code
_entity_poly.pdbx_strand_id
1 'polypeptide(L)'
;SGANCGVVEFSFQNTRYSQAEISLEVGTNGAWGNHQWTYPLSFNFINGCSNGLDCPASGCNTVFHTPTQVPFEQCVANNAGVS
;
A
#
# COMPACT_ATOMS: atom_id res chain seq x y z
N SER A 1 19.05 1.17 -3.06
CA SER A 1 19.05 0.02 -2.15
C SER A 1 17.64 -0.08 -1.58
N GLY A 2 16.95 -1.22 -1.73
CA GLY A 2 15.53 -1.39 -1.36
C GLY A 2 15.21 -2.74 -0.72
N ALA A 3 16.22 -3.45 -0.19
CA ALA A 3 15.98 -4.66 0.58
C ALA A 3 15.44 -4.30 1.97
N ASN A 4 14.44 -5.04 2.46
CA ASN A 4 13.78 -4.82 3.75
C ASN A 4 13.02 -3.48 3.85
N CYS A 5 12.41 -2.98 2.78
CA CYS A 5 11.58 -1.78 2.82
C CYS A 5 10.10 -2.15 2.66
N GLY A 6 9.20 -1.40 3.29
CA GLY A 6 7.78 -1.51 2.99
C GLY A 6 7.49 -1.00 1.59
N VAL A 7 6.45 -1.52 0.97
CA VAL A 7 6.10 -1.22 -0.42
C VAL A 7 4.71 -0.61 -0.48
N VAL A 8 4.55 0.39 -1.35
CA VAL A 8 3.22 0.81 -1.80
C VAL A 8 2.98 0.16 -3.16
N GLU A 9 1.98 -0.70 -3.23
CA GLU A 9 1.60 -1.38 -4.47
C GLU A 9 0.38 -0.66 -5.06
N PHE A 10 0.40 -0.39 -6.36
CA PHE A 10 -0.68 0.33 -7.04
C PHE A 10 -1.02 -0.32 -8.37
N SER A 11 -2.31 -0.30 -8.69
CA SER A 11 -2.88 -0.69 -9.97
C SER A 11 -3.67 0.49 -10.52
N PHE A 12 -3.12 1.15 -11.54
CA PHE A 12 -3.76 2.28 -12.20
C PHE A 12 -4.60 1.85 -13.40
N GLN A 13 -5.77 2.45 -13.52
CA GLN A 13 -6.60 2.34 -14.72
C GLN A 13 -6.88 3.73 -15.28
N ASN A 14 -6.84 3.86 -16.62
CA ASN A 14 -7.24 5.10 -17.30
C ASN A 14 -8.73 5.43 -17.05
N THR A 15 -9.54 4.40 -16.82
CA THR A 15 -10.98 4.54 -16.55
C THR A 15 -11.38 3.78 -15.30
N ARG A 16 -12.31 4.36 -14.52
CA ARG A 16 -12.91 3.74 -13.32
C ARG A 16 -11.96 3.62 -12.13
N TYR A 17 -11.63 2.38 -11.71
CA TYR A 17 -11.08 2.09 -10.38
C TYR A 17 -9.57 1.90 -10.45
N SER A 18 -8.84 2.83 -9.85
CA SER A 18 -7.46 2.61 -9.44
C SER A 18 -7.43 2.11 -8.00
N GLN A 19 -6.46 1.26 -7.67
CA GLN A 19 -6.32 0.64 -6.36
C GLN A 19 -4.90 0.78 -5.86
N ALA A 20 -4.73 0.97 -4.56
CA ALA A 20 -3.43 1.02 -3.93
C ALA A 20 -3.47 0.46 -2.51
N GLU A 21 -2.34 -0.07 -2.06
CA GLU A 21 -2.14 -0.66 -0.75
C GLU A 21 -0.72 -0.43 -0.23
N ILE A 22 -0.53 -0.53 1.09
CA ILE A 22 0.81 -0.63 1.69
C ILE A 22 1.04 -2.09 2.08
N SER A 23 1.98 -2.77 1.42
CA SER A 23 2.23 -4.20 1.58
C SER A 23 3.52 -4.47 2.36
N LEU A 24 3.41 -5.32 3.38
CA LEU A 24 4.50 -5.91 4.15
C LEU A 24 4.48 -7.43 4.02
N GLU A 25 5.63 -8.05 3.82
CA GLU A 25 5.75 -9.48 3.61
C GLU A 25 5.98 -10.22 4.93
N VAL A 26 5.06 -11.13 5.27
CA VAL A 26 5.29 -12.13 6.32
C VAL A 26 5.45 -13.48 5.60
N GLY A 27 6.67 -13.99 5.61
CA GLY A 27 7.01 -15.30 5.07
C GLY A 27 6.49 -16.45 5.92
N THR A 28 6.75 -17.67 5.44
CA THR A 28 6.28 -18.92 6.05
C THR A 28 6.67 -19.01 7.52
N ASN A 29 5.75 -19.47 8.36
CA ASN A 29 5.92 -19.61 9.82
C ASN A 29 6.11 -18.28 10.59
N GLY A 30 5.67 -17.15 10.03
CA GLY A 30 5.72 -15.85 10.71
C GLY A 30 7.08 -15.16 10.65
N ALA A 31 8.02 -15.68 9.86
CA ALA A 31 9.29 -15.01 9.60
C ALA A 31 9.07 -13.82 8.65
N TRP A 32 9.65 -12.65 8.92
CA TRP A 32 9.53 -11.50 8.02
C TRP A 32 10.17 -11.79 6.65
N GLY A 33 9.47 -11.42 5.58
CA GLY A 33 9.96 -11.50 4.20
C GLY A 33 10.82 -10.29 3.82
N ASN A 34 10.90 -9.99 2.53
CA ASN A 34 11.73 -8.90 1.99
C ASN A 34 11.08 -7.52 2.13
N HIS A 35 9.76 -7.43 2.29
CA HIS A 35 9.06 -6.17 2.49
C HIS A 35 8.76 -5.94 3.97
N GLN A 36 9.69 -5.29 4.68
CA GLN A 36 9.58 -5.04 6.12
C GLN A 36 9.36 -3.56 6.38
N TRP A 37 8.62 -3.25 7.44
CA TRP A 37 8.49 -1.86 7.87
C TRP A 37 9.85 -1.36 8.35
N THR A 38 10.32 -0.26 7.74
CA THR A 38 11.63 0.34 8.06
C THR A 38 11.52 1.84 8.31
N TYR A 39 10.60 2.52 7.61
CA TYR A 39 10.31 3.94 7.77
C TYR A 39 8.80 4.17 7.69
N PRO A 40 8.29 5.31 8.20
CA PRO A 40 6.94 5.77 7.93
C PRO A 40 6.65 5.78 6.42
N LEU A 41 5.49 5.29 6.04
CA LEU A 41 5.05 5.19 4.65
C LEU A 41 3.63 5.72 4.55
N SER A 42 3.38 6.56 3.57
CA SER A 42 2.05 7.10 3.30
C SER A 42 1.90 7.34 1.81
N PHE A 43 0.67 7.26 1.32
CA PHE A 43 0.33 7.72 -0.03
C PHE A 43 -1.05 8.35 -0.02
N ASN A 44 -1.31 9.23 -0.99
CA ASN A 44 -2.66 9.69 -1.31
C ASN A 44 -2.93 9.53 -2.80
N PHE A 45 -4.16 9.16 -3.13
CA PHE A 45 -4.65 9.36 -4.48
C PHE A 45 -4.78 10.85 -4.79
N ILE A 46 -4.50 11.18 -6.04
CA ILE A 46 -4.67 12.51 -6.64
C ILE A 46 -5.46 12.39 -7.94
N ASN A 47 -5.87 13.52 -8.51
CA ASN A 47 -6.68 13.60 -9.74
C ASN A 47 -8.04 12.88 -9.64
N GLY A 48 -8.88 13.34 -8.72
CA GLY A 48 -10.28 12.93 -8.58
C GLY A 48 -10.62 12.23 -7.27
N CYS A 49 -9.61 11.83 -6.50
CA CYS A 49 -9.76 11.39 -5.12
C CYS A 49 -8.73 12.08 -4.22
N SER A 50 -8.92 11.96 -2.91
CA SER A 50 -8.04 12.51 -1.88
C SER A 50 -7.92 11.57 -0.67
N ASN A 51 -8.26 10.29 -0.87
CA ASN A 51 -8.10 9.22 0.10
C ASN A 51 -6.75 8.53 -0.11
N GLY A 52 -6.30 7.80 0.90
CA GLY A 52 -4.99 7.18 0.93
C GLY A 52 -4.79 6.38 2.21
N LEU A 53 -3.59 5.85 2.39
CA LEU A 53 -3.20 5.11 3.58
C LEU A 53 -1.96 5.75 4.20
N ASP A 54 -1.90 5.70 5.53
CA ASP A 54 -0.78 6.17 6.32
C ASP A 54 -0.34 5.08 7.30
N CYS A 55 0.96 4.84 7.37
CA CYS A 55 1.60 3.88 8.26
C CYS A 55 2.80 4.54 8.96
N PRO A 56 2.55 5.29 10.06
CA PRO A 56 3.57 6.11 10.70
C PRO A 56 4.53 5.32 11.60
N ALA A 57 4.18 4.08 11.95
CA ALA A 57 4.94 3.23 12.86
C ALA A 57 4.81 1.75 12.50
N SER A 58 5.73 0.92 13.01
CA SER A 58 5.62 -0.52 12.91
C SER A 58 4.31 -1.02 13.56
N GLY A 59 3.60 -1.92 12.88
CA GLY A 59 2.32 -2.46 13.36
C GLY A 59 1.11 -1.56 13.14
N CYS A 60 1.17 -0.60 12.21
CA CYS A 60 -0.01 0.13 11.76
C CYS A 60 -1.10 -0.84 11.23
N ASN A 61 -2.38 -0.49 11.34
CA ASN A 61 -3.47 -1.36 10.87
C ASN A 61 -3.79 -1.19 9.37
N THR A 62 -3.08 -0.30 8.69
CA THR A 62 -3.24 0.10 7.29
C THR A 62 -2.30 -0.65 6.35
N VAL A 63 -1.45 -1.55 6.88
CA VAL A 63 -0.57 -2.41 6.11
C VAL A 63 -1.15 -3.80 5.91
N PHE A 64 -0.91 -4.34 4.74
CA PHE A 64 -1.25 -5.69 4.35
C PHE A 64 -0.12 -6.62 4.75
N HIS A 65 -0.47 -7.74 5.37
CA HIS A 65 0.43 -8.87 5.55
C HIS A 65 0.03 -9.95 4.55
N THR A 66 0.97 -10.41 3.72
CA THR A 66 0.70 -11.53 2.80
C THR A 66 0.35 -12.81 3.58
N PRO A 67 -0.67 -13.58 3.16
CA PRO A 67 -1.50 -13.39 1.97
C PRO A 67 -2.78 -12.59 2.29
N THR A 68 -2.84 -11.36 1.74
CA THR A 68 -3.91 -10.35 1.69
C THR A 68 -5.18 -10.61 2.52
N GLN A 69 -5.36 -9.89 3.64
CA GLN A 69 -6.55 -10.01 4.52
C GLN A 69 -7.37 -8.70 4.73
N VAL A 70 -7.09 -7.61 4.01
CA VAL A 70 -7.78 -6.32 4.20
C VAL A 70 -8.16 -5.65 2.86
N PRO A 71 -9.02 -4.61 2.82
CA PRO A 71 -9.52 -4.04 1.57
C PRO A 71 -8.57 -3.01 0.98
N PHE A 72 -8.26 -3.14 -0.31
CA PHE A 72 -7.53 -2.13 -1.10
C PHE A 72 -8.18 -0.76 -0.99
N GLU A 73 -7.36 0.29 -0.90
CA GLU A 73 -7.89 1.65 -0.99
C GLU A 73 -8.17 1.96 -2.46
N GLN A 74 -9.36 2.49 -2.74
CA GLN A 74 -9.86 2.64 -4.11
C GLN A 74 -10.05 4.11 -4.47
N CYS A 75 -9.68 4.47 -5.70
CA CYS A 75 -10.05 5.74 -6.29
C CYS A 75 -10.89 5.52 -7.55
N VAL A 76 -12.10 6.09 -7.54
CA VAL A 76 -13.07 5.99 -8.64
C VAL A 76 -13.00 7.25 -9.51
N ALA A 77 -11.88 7.43 -10.21
CA ALA A 77 -11.65 8.57 -11.08
C ALA A 77 -10.83 8.16 -12.31
N ASN A 78 -11.10 8.83 -13.43
CA ASN A 78 -10.28 8.66 -14.63
C ASN A 78 -8.93 9.34 -14.43
N ASN A 79 -7.84 8.69 -14.87
CA ASN A 79 -6.48 9.21 -14.77
C ASN A 79 -6.05 9.56 -13.32
N ALA A 80 -6.48 8.75 -12.35
CA ALA A 80 -6.02 8.86 -10.97
C ALA A 80 -4.50 8.68 -10.89
N GLY A 81 -3.85 9.42 -10.00
CA GLY A 81 -2.43 9.28 -9.68
C GLY A 81 -2.21 9.02 -8.19
N VAL A 82 -0.96 8.85 -7.77
CA VAL A 82 -0.56 8.74 -6.35
C VAL A 82 0.59 9.70 -6.05
N SER A 83 0.55 10.32 -4.87
CA SER A 83 1.61 11.15 -4.29
C SER A 83 2.09 10.59 -2.95
#